data_AF-A0A950LWW2-F1
#
_entry.id   AF-A0A950LWW2-F1
#
_cell.length_a   1.000
_cell.length_b   1.000
_cell.length_c   1.000
_cell.angle_alpha   90.00
_cell.angle_beta   90.00
_cell.angle_gamma   90.00
#
_symmetry.space_group_name_H-M   'P 1'
#
loop_
_entity.id
_entity.type
_entity.pdbx_description
1 polymer ?
#
loop_
_entity_poly.entity_id
_entity_poly.type
_entity_poly.pdbx_seq_one_letter_code
_entity_poly.pdbx_strand_id
1 'polypeptide(L)' 'MNWHSYHTNGPNKRRRKAISASCQLHRGPVGFANLLVSMQEGWIVFDPHVTGGCVIALDEEGATTLLYLLTEWLG' A
#
# COMPACT_ATOMS: atom_id res chain seq x y z
N MET A 1 12.67 -5.89 -13.94
CA MET A 1 12.90 -5.54 -12.53
C MET A 1 12.49 -6.71 -11.65
N ASN A 2 13.40 -7.21 -10.81
CA ASN A 2 13.17 -8.42 -10.01
C ASN A 2 12.68 -8.04 -8.60
N TRP A 3 11.37 -8.14 -8.36
CA TRP A 3 10.76 -7.80 -7.08
C TRP A 3 11.07 -8.89 -6.04
N HIS A 4 11.95 -8.61 -5.07
CA HIS A 4 12.16 -9.49 -3.92
C HIS A 4 10.97 -9.34 -2.95
N SER A 5 10.05 -10.29 -2.99
CA SER A 5 8.97 -10.41 -2.00
C SER A 5 9.54 -10.90 -0.67
N TYR A 6 9.60 -10.04 0.34
CA TYR A 6 9.84 -10.47 1.73
C TYR A 6 8.60 -11.21 2.25
N HIS A 7 8.63 -12.55 2.21
CA HIS A 7 7.53 -13.39 2.70
C HIS A 7 7.57 -13.55 4.23
N THR A 8 6.63 -12.94 4.96
CA THR A 8 6.48 -13.11 6.43
C THR A 8 5.40 -14.15 6.78
N ASN A 9 5.75 -15.41 7.06
CA ASN A 9 4.82 -16.57 7.19
C ASN A 9 3.79 -16.46 8.34
N GLY A 10 2.48 -16.31 8.02
CA GLY A 10 1.36 -16.33 8.96
C GLY A 10 -0.02 -16.35 8.28
N PRO A 11 -1.10 -16.78 8.96
CA PRO A 11 -2.41 -17.10 8.37
C PRO A 11 -3.20 -15.89 7.82
N ASN A 12 -2.88 -14.66 8.23
CA ASN A 12 -3.56 -13.43 7.83
C ASN A 12 -2.87 -12.71 6.65
N LYS A 13 -2.21 -13.48 5.76
CA LYS A 13 -1.33 -12.96 4.70
C LYS A 13 -2.00 -12.62 3.38
N ARG A 14 -3.12 -13.27 3.01
CA ARG A 14 -3.76 -13.00 1.70
C ARG A 14 -4.29 -11.57 1.59
N ARG A 15 -4.69 -10.97 2.71
CA ARG A 15 -5.29 -9.63 2.76
C ARG A 15 -4.29 -8.52 3.01
N ARG A 16 -2.98 -8.80 3.12
CA ARG A 16 -1.96 -7.80 3.47
C ARG A 16 -0.71 -7.93 2.61
N LYS A 17 -0.29 -6.84 1.99
CA LYS A 17 0.93 -6.78 1.16
C LYS A 17 1.68 -5.50 1.48
N ALA A 18 2.98 -5.62 1.75
CA ALA A 18 3.86 -4.46 1.89
C ALA A 18 4.53 -4.16 0.53
N ILE A 19 4.55 -2.88 0.16
CA ILE A 19 5.18 -2.38 -1.06
C ILE A 19 6.20 -1.32 -0.64
N SER A 20 7.44 -1.44 -1.11
CA SER A 20 8.43 -0.38 -0.87
C SER A 20 8.01 0.89 -1.63
N ALA A 21 7.87 1.99 -0.92
CA ALA A 21 7.47 3.29 -1.45
C ALA A 21 8.35 4.41 -0.86
N SER A 22 8.26 5.62 -1.39
CA SER A 22 8.94 6.81 -0.84
C SER A 22 7.91 7.83 -0.38
N CYS A 23 8.03 8.31 0.86
CA CYS A 23 7.15 9.34 1.39
C CYS A 23 7.64 10.74 0.99
N GLN A 24 6.81 11.49 0.27
CA GLN A 24 7.14 12.86 -0.14
C GLN A 24 6.88 13.92 0.95
N LEU A 25 6.15 13.57 2.02
CA LEU A 25 5.79 14.50 3.11
C LEU A 25 6.97 14.82 4.04
N HIS A 26 7.80 13.83 4.38
CA HIS A 26 8.80 13.99 5.44
C HIS A 26 10.22 14.36 4.99
N ARG A 27 10.50 14.49 3.67
CA ARG A 27 11.72 15.07 3.01
C ARG A 27 13.12 14.92 3.67
N GLY A 28 13.33 14.01 4.63
CA GLY A 28 14.59 13.74 5.32
C GLY A 28 15.10 12.32 5.06
N PRO A 29 16.20 11.86 5.69
CA PRO A 29 16.97 10.64 5.34
C PRO A 29 16.22 9.29 5.49
N VAL A 30 14.90 9.35 5.65
CA VAL A 30 13.89 8.29 5.77
C VAL A 30 13.28 8.04 4.36
N GLY A 31 14.11 7.60 3.42
CA GLY A 31 13.80 7.57 1.97
C GLY A 31 12.95 6.39 1.49
N PHE A 32 12.71 5.40 2.34
CA PHE A 32 11.88 4.23 2.04
C PHE A 32 10.88 4.02 3.16
N ALA A 33 9.61 4.03 2.82
CA ALA A 33 8.51 3.68 3.68
C ALA A 33 7.80 2.46 3.08
N ASN A 34 7.52 1.45 3.90
CA ASN A 34 6.73 0.32 3.43
C ASN A 34 5.27 0.73 3.42
N LEU A 35 4.69 0.86 2.22
CA LEU A 35 3.26 0.99 2.05
C LEU A 35 2.60 -0.36 2.35
N LEU A 36 1.98 -0.47 3.51
CA LEU A 36 1.15 -1.61 3.85
C LEU A 36 -0.22 -1.44 3.22
N VAL A 37 -0.55 -2.33 2.30
CA VAL A 37 -1.89 -2.45 1.71
C VAL A 37 -2.62 -3.57 2.44
N SER A 38 -3.82 -3.29 2.96
CA SER A 38 -4.63 -4.28 3.66
C SER A 38 -6.11 -4.21 3.32
N MET A 39 -6.83 -5.32 3.45
CA MET A 39 -8.29 -5.35 3.36
C MET A 39 -8.93 -5.52 4.73
N GLN A 40 -9.77 -4.57 5.12
CA GLN A 40 -10.43 -4.50 6.42
C GLN A 40 -11.90 -4.13 6.22
N GLU A 41 -12.82 -5.03 6.61
CA GLU A 41 -14.26 -4.75 6.59
C GLU A 41 -14.81 -4.19 5.25
N GLY A 42 -14.26 -4.66 4.12
CA GLY A 42 -14.66 -4.21 2.77
C GLY A 42 -13.87 -3.01 2.25
N TRP A 43 -13.02 -2.39 3.07
CA TRP A 43 -12.15 -1.28 2.70
C TRP A 43 -10.75 -1.75 2.32
N ILE A 44 -10.15 -1.08 1.34
CA ILE A 44 -8.73 -1.17 1.03
C ILE A 44 -8.00 -0.04 1.75
N VAL A 45 -7.08 -0.40 2.64
CA VAL A 45 -6.34 0.53 3.49
C VAL A 45 -4.88 0.57 3.06
N PHE A 46 -4.38 1.79 2.85
CA PHE A 46 -3.01 2.15 2.49
C PHE A 46 -2.36 2.88 3.68
N ASP A 47 -1.43 2.21 4.36
CA ASP A 47 -0.65 2.78 5.47
C ASP A 47 0.82 2.94 5.04
N PRO A 48 1.23 4.14 4.59
CA PRO A 48 2.61 4.41 4.18
C PRO A 48 3.65 4.37 5.30
N HIS A 49 3.29 4.58 6.56
CA HIS A 49 4.29 4.70 7.63
C HIS A 49 4.33 3.50 8.57
N VAL A 50 3.29 2.65 8.61
CA VAL A 50 3.13 1.53 9.56
C VAL A 50 3.19 1.99 11.04
N THR A 51 3.35 3.29 11.29
CA THR A 51 3.38 3.96 12.59
C THR A 51 2.09 4.74 12.86
N GLY A 52 1.09 4.64 11.98
CA GLY A 52 -0.23 5.27 12.15
C GLY A 52 -0.31 6.77 11.86
N GLY A 53 0.74 7.37 11.26
CA GLY A 53 0.77 8.83 11.00
C GLY A 53 -0.09 9.29 9.81
N CYS A 54 -0.20 8.49 8.75
CA CYS A 54 -1.04 8.78 7.59
C CYS A 54 -1.66 7.46 7.11
N VAL A 55 -2.99 7.41 6.95
CA VAL A 55 -3.71 6.22 6.47
C VAL A 55 -4.74 6.68 5.45
N ILE A 56 -4.77 6.05 4.27
CA ILE A 56 -5.78 6.28 3.23
C ILE A 56 -6.65 5.02 3.14
N ALA A 57 -7.97 5.15 3.25
CA ALA A 57 -8.91 4.06 3.10
C ALA A 57 -9.80 4.32 1.88
N LEU A 58 -10.01 3.31 1.04
CA LEU A 58 -10.89 3.34 -0.12
C LEU A 58 -11.96 2.26 0.02
N ASP A 59 -13.19 2.59 -0.33
CA ASP A 59 -14.24 1.60 -0.55
C ASP A 59 -14.07 0.95 -1.93
N GLU A 60 -15.04 0.11 -2.32
CA GLU A 60 -15.00 -0.62 -3.59
C GLU A 60 -14.97 0.32 -4.80
N GLU A 61 -15.76 1.39 -4.79
CA GLU A 61 -15.82 2.36 -5.89
C GLU A 61 -14.51 3.16 -6.01
N GLY A 62 -14.01 3.67 -4.89
CA GLY A 62 -12.73 4.39 -4.84
C GLY A 62 -11.56 3.50 -5.22
N ALA A 63 -11.53 2.25 -4.77
CA ALA A 63 -10.51 1.27 -5.15
C ALA A 63 -10.56 0.93 -6.65
N THR A 64 -11.76 0.76 -7.20
CA THR A 64 -11.97 0.50 -8.63
C THR A 64 -11.50 1.68 -9.48
N THR A 65 -11.82 2.90 -9.05
CA THR A 65 -11.35 4.12 -9.71
C THR A 65 -9.82 4.23 -9.69
N LEU A 66 -9.19 3.94 -8.55
CA LEU A 66 -7.74 3.91 -8.44
C LEU A 66 -7.12 2.85 -9.37
N LEU A 67 -7.73 1.66 -9.45
CA LEU A 67 -7.28 0.61 -10.37
C LEU A 67 -7.36 1.07 -11.84
N TYR A 68 -8.45 1.71 -12.25
CA TYR A 68 -8.60 2.21 -13.62
C TYR A 68 -7.56 3.28 -13.95
N LEU A 69 -7.35 4.26 -13.06
CA LEU A 69 -6.32 5.28 -13.26
C LEU A 69 -4.92 4.68 -13.35
N LEU A 70 -4.58 3.75 -12.46
CA LEU A 70 -3.27 3.08 -12.51
C LEU A 70 -3.09 2.25 -13.78
N THR A 71 -4.14 1.57 -14.25
CA THR A 71 -4.11 0.82 -15.51
C THR A 71 -3.94 1.76 -16.71
N GLU A 72 -4.67 2.88 -16.74
CA GLU A 72 -4.54 3.89 -17.78
C GLU A 72 -3.11 4.45 -17.85
N TRP A 73 -2.50 4.73 -16.70
CA TRP A 73 -1.18 5.35 -16.65
C TRP A 73 -0.01 4.37 -16.86
N LEU A 74 -0.18 3.10 -16.52
CA LEU A 74 0.90 2.11 -16.55
C LEU A 74 0.78 1.07 -17.68
N GLY A 75 -0.36 0.99 -18.36
CA GLY A 75 -0.66 0.02 -19.42
C GLY A 75 -1.12 -1.35 -18.91
#